data_AF-A0A7X6YMW1-F1
#
_entry.id   AF-A0A7X6YMW1-F1
#
_cell.length_a   1.000
_cell.length_b   1.000
_cell.length_c   1.000
_cell.angle_alpha   90.00
_cell.angle_beta   90.00
_cell.angle_gamma   90.00
#
_symmetry.space_group_name_H-M   'P 1'
#
loop_
_entity.id
_entity.type
_entity.pdbx_description
1 polymer ?
#
loop_
_entity_poly.entity_id
_entity_poly.type
_entity_poly.pdbx_seq_one_letter_code
_entity_poly.pdbx_strand_id
1 'polypeptide(L)'
;MTFQPKLASAFNDTHLRSRHISPQSGMCSFCTEECDGSCEIALAAVLGKQTVYPTNTGNNQVASEKDYPIDFSHFNINGRVFGALGAQPTYEEANIYHVNLEREYGKFHRVKLAMPFILPALIKLNWQDYFAGAAMAGVSCVIGEEARDKDPDLRIENKKVIAFPALASMLDAFRKYDRGYGQIILQANVEDDLLGIPEYAIREHGLEALEFKFGQAAKGTQPVRKLKNRVQALEKQSQGILVFPDPSDPEIIEKDKAGICPNFYVYTRLPLWDEEYIIGRIENLREMGIRNFYFKMAGYDRADLERVIRLGSAAQVDMITFDGAG
;
A
#
# COMPACT_ATOMS: atom_id res chain seq x y z
N MET A 1 -0.16 1.33 -32.41
CA MET A 1 -0.20 2.27 -31.27
C MET A 1 0.95 1.91 -30.36
N THR A 2 1.73 2.88 -29.89
CA THR A 2 2.75 2.61 -28.89
C THR A 2 2.11 2.80 -27.52
N PHE A 3 2.35 1.84 -26.63
CA PHE A 3 1.95 1.92 -25.22
C PHE A 3 3.11 2.42 -24.34
N GLN A 4 4.22 2.84 -24.96
CA GLN A 4 5.37 3.33 -24.21
C GLN A 4 5.10 4.74 -23.69
N PRO A 5 5.16 4.96 -22.37
CA PRO A 5 5.06 6.30 -21.82
C PRO A 5 6.27 7.14 -22.25
N LYS A 6 6.14 8.46 -22.10
CA LYS A 6 7.28 9.38 -22.26
C LYS A 6 8.36 9.02 -21.24
N LEU A 7 9.64 9.24 -21.56
CA LEU A 7 10.74 9.19 -20.58
C LEU A 7 10.79 10.47 -19.74
N ALA A 8 9.67 10.73 -19.09
CA ALA A 8 9.38 11.82 -18.18
C ALA A 8 8.35 11.28 -17.18
N SER A 9 8.40 11.73 -15.93
CA SER A 9 7.47 11.27 -14.90
C SER A 9 7.13 12.36 -13.90
N ALA A 10 5.90 12.33 -13.40
CA ALA A 10 5.47 13.11 -12.24
C ALA A 10 6.19 12.66 -10.94
N PHE A 11 6.68 11.43 -10.93
CA PHE A 11 7.41 10.83 -9.82
C PHE A 11 8.77 11.49 -9.55
N ASN A 12 9.51 11.88 -10.60
CA ASN A 12 10.78 12.60 -10.48
C ASN A 12 10.69 14.07 -10.92
N ASP A 13 9.48 14.55 -11.23
CA ASP A 13 9.23 15.90 -11.78
C ASP A 13 10.06 16.19 -13.05
N THR A 14 10.17 15.19 -13.92
CA THR A 14 10.95 15.26 -15.16
C THR A 14 10.04 15.56 -16.35
N HIS A 15 10.59 16.18 -17.39
CA HIS A 15 9.89 16.44 -18.64
C HIS A 15 10.81 16.29 -19.85
N LEU A 16 10.20 16.05 -21.02
CA LEU A 16 10.95 15.99 -22.28
C LEU A 16 11.12 17.40 -22.84
N ARG A 17 12.35 17.76 -23.23
CA ARG A 17 12.65 19.04 -23.90
C ARG A 17 11.83 19.26 -25.18
N SER A 18 11.62 18.20 -25.96
CA SER A 18 10.94 18.25 -27.25
C SER A 18 9.56 17.59 -27.19
N ARG A 19 8.64 18.08 -28.01
CA ARG A 19 7.34 17.43 -28.28
C ARG A 19 7.42 16.31 -29.33
N HIS A 20 8.53 16.20 -30.05
CA HIS A 20 8.76 15.14 -31.05
C HIS A 20 9.32 13.92 -30.34
N ILE A 21 8.49 12.90 -30.14
CA ILE A 21 8.78 11.73 -29.31
C ILE A 21 8.95 10.48 -30.18
N SER A 22 9.99 9.71 -29.89
CA SER A 22 10.19 8.37 -30.45
C SER A 22 9.15 7.42 -29.84
N PRO A 23 8.23 6.85 -30.66
CA PRO A 23 7.18 6.00 -30.13
C PRO A 23 7.73 4.70 -29.52
N GLN A 24 8.91 4.23 -29.91
CA GLN A 24 9.47 2.97 -29.41
C GLN A 24 10.09 3.09 -28.01
N SER A 25 10.55 4.29 -27.64
CA SER A 25 11.33 4.48 -26.40
C SER A 25 10.76 5.51 -25.44
N GLY A 26 9.80 6.35 -25.88
CA GLY A 26 9.35 7.49 -25.09
C GLY A 26 10.36 8.64 -25.03
N MET A 27 11.51 8.55 -25.70
CA MET A 27 12.52 9.60 -25.77
C MET A 27 12.11 10.75 -26.68
N CYS A 28 12.75 11.92 -26.54
CA CYS A 28 12.82 12.87 -27.65
C CYS A 28 13.39 12.15 -28.89
N SER A 29 12.82 12.38 -30.08
CA SER A 29 13.34 11.81 -31.33
C SER A 29 14.67 12.44 -31.78
N PHE A 30 15.12 13.50 -31.10
CA PHE A 30 16.38 14.19 -31.34
C PHE A 30 16.98 14.74 -30.03
N CYS A 31 18.12 14.18 -29.63
CA CYS A 31 18.97 14.69 -28.55
C CYS A 31 19.99 15.69 -29.11
N THR A 32 20.29 16.73 -28.35
CA THR A 32 21.25 17.78 -28.72
C THR A 32 22.15 18.08 -27.52
N GLU A 33 23.34 18.61 -27.79
CA GLU A 33 24.31 19.05 -26.77
C GLU A 33 23.75 20.19 -25.90
N GLU A 34 22.94 21.07 -26.48
CA GLU A 34 22.29 22.20 -25.80
C GLU A 34 21.03 21.79 -25.01
N CYS A 35 20.91 20.52 -24.60
CA CYS A 35 19.75 20.03 -23.86
C CYS A 35 19.95 20.20 -22.35
N ASP A 36 19.03 20.89 -21.68
CA ASP A 36 19.08 21.10 -20.22
C ASP A 36 18.98 19.80 -19.39
N GLY A 37 18.67 18.67 -20.02
CA GLY A 37 18.66 17.37 -19.34
C GLY A 37 17.52 17.21 -18.33
N SER A 38 16.32 17.67 -18.66
CA SER A 38 15.15 17.57 -17.77
C SER A 38 14.43 16.21 -17.78
N CYS A 39 14.89 15.24 -18.56
CA CYS A 39 14.25 13.94 -18.72
C CYS A 39 14.84 12.86 -17.79
N GLU A 40 14.16 11.70 -17.70
CA GLU A 40 14.61 10.57 -16.86
C GLU A 40 16.03 10.08 -17.20
N ILE A 41 16.44 10.15 -18.47
CA ILE A 41 17.79 9.73 -18.90
C ILE A 41 18.86 10.63 -18.29
N ALA A 42 18.67 11.94 -18.35
CA ALA A 42 19.63 12.90 -17.84
C ALA A 42 19.70 12.82 -16.30
N LEU A 43 18.55 12.67 -15.63
CA LEU A 43 18.50 12.41 -14.19
C LEU A 43 19.26 11.12 -13.83
N ALA A 44 19.05 10.04 -14.58
CA ALA A 44 19.74 8.76 -14.38
C ALA A 44 21.24 8.84 -14.64
N ALA A 45 21.70 9.69 -15.57
CA ALA A 45 23.13 9.90 -15.80
C ALA A 45 23.84 10.53 -14.58
N VAL A 46 23.14 11.36 -13.81
CA VAL A 46 23.68 12.02 -12.61
C VAL A 46 23.52 11.14 -11.36
N LEU A 47 22.32 10.59 -11.15
CA LEU A 47 21.96 9.90 -9.90
C LEU A 47 22.12 8.37 -9.98
N GLY A 48 22.34 7.83 -11.17
CA GLY A 48 22.50 6.39 -11.41
C GLY A 48 21.33 5.59 -10.84
N LYS A 49 21.65 4.54 -10.09
CA LYS A 49 20.66 3.63 -9.48
C LYS A 49 19.68 4.31 -8.51
N GLN A 50 19.92 5.54 -8.07
CA GLN A 50 18.99 6.21 -7.14
C GLN A 50 17.66 6.58 -7.80
N THR A 51 17.63 6.76 -9.13
CA THR A 51 16.42 7.16 -9.86
C THR A 51 15.33 6.11 -9.90
N VAL A 52 15.63 4.85 -9.56
CA VAL A 52 14.62 3.78 -9.48
C VAL A 52 13.71 3.92 -8.25
N TYR A 53 14.05 4.82 -7.31
CA TYR A 53 13.26 5.08 -6.10
C TYR A 53 12.69 6.50 -6.09
N PRO A 54 11.52 6.70 -5.47
CA PRO A 54 10.90 8.02 -5.44
C PRO A 54 11.77 9.02 -4.72
N THR A 55 12.07 10.11 -5.40
CA THR A 55 12.83 11.23 -4.85
C THR A 55 11.93 12.24 -4.14
N ASN A 56 10.62 12.23 -4.43
CA ASN A 56 9.62 13.16 -3.90
C ASN A 56 8.72 12.57 -2.80
N THR A 57 9.16 11.54 -2.05
CA THR A 57 8.32 10.92 -1.01
C THR A 57 7.87 11.91 0.06
N GLY A 58 6.57 12.00 0.34
CA GLY A 58 6.06 12.92 1.37
C GLY A 58 4.55 12.81 1.57
N ASN A 59 3.89 13.97 1.65
CA ASN A 59 2.43 14.09 1.76
C ASN A 59 1.78 14.04 0.37
N ASN A 60 2.05 12.96 -0.37
CA ASN A 60 1.56 12.75 -1.73
C ASN A 60 1.19 11.28 -1.97
N GLN A 61 0.42 11.07 -3.03
CA GLN A 61 0.14 9.77 -3.63
C GLN A 61 0.49 9.85 -5.11
N VAL A 62 1.11 8.79 -5.63
CA VAL A 62 1.54 8.70 -7.03
C VAL A 62 0.84 7.48 -7.64
N ALA A 63 0.23 7.69 -8.79
CA ALA A 63 -0.40 6.65 -9.62
C ALA A 63 0.44 6.42 -10.89
N SER A 64 0.06 5.44 -11.70
CA SER A 64 0.74 5.13 -12.95
C SER A 64 0.50 6.17 -14.05
N GLU A 65 1.53 6.40 -14.87
CA GLU A 65 1.48 7.19 -16.10
C GLU A 65 1.54 6.30 -17.36
N LYS A 66 1.39 4.98 -17.21
CA LYS A 66 1.44 4.02 -18.32
C LYS A 66 0.15 4.06 -19.12
N ASP A 67 0.27 3.93 -20.44
CA ASP A 67 -0.85 3.64 -21.32
C ASP A 67 -1.13 2.14 -21.30
N TYR A 68 -2.20 1.73 -20.62
CA TYR A 68 -2.56 0.33 -20.50
C TYR A 68 -3.31 -0.13 -21.75
N PRO A 69 -2.95 -1.29 -22.33
CA PRO A 69 -3.64 -1.80 -23.52
C PRO A 69 -5.09 -2.24 -23.24
N ILE A 70 -5.48 -2.31 -21.97
CA ILE A 70 -6.84 -2.63 -21.50
C ILE A 70 -7.17 -1.63 -20.39
N ASP A 71 -8.31 -0.97 -20.51
CA ASP A 71 -8.85 -0.05 -19.53
C ASP A 71 -10.39 -0.20 -19.45
N PHE A 72 -11.04 0.60 -18.62
CA PHE A 72 -12.49 0.55 -18.48
C PHE A 72 -13.26 0.99 -19.73
N SER A 73 -12.64 1.69 -20.69
CA SER A 73 -13.29 2.07 -21.96
C SER A 73 -13.58 0.87 -22.87
N HIS A 74 -12.89 -0.25 -22.64
CA HIS A 74 -13.12 -1.51 -23.35
C HIS A 74 -14.38 -2.25 -22.88
N PHE A 75 -14.97 -1.85 -21.76
CA PHE A 75 -16.18 -2.45 -21.20
C PHE A 75 -17.39 -1.56 -21.47
N ASN A 76 -18.47 -2.14 -22.01
CA ASN A 76 -19.79 -1.50 -22.07
C ASN A 76 -20.80 -2.28 -21.24
N ILE A 77 -21.54 -1.59 -20.37
CA ILE A 77 -22.62 -2.19 -19.58
C ILE A 77 -23.92 -2.05 -20.38
N ASN A 78 -24.37 -3.16 -20.98
CA ASN A 78 -25.64 -3.17 -21.70
C ASN A 78 -26.81 -3.28 -20.71
N GLY A 79 -27.73 -2.32 -20.78
CA GLY A 79 -29.00 -2.39 -20.05
C GLY A 79 -29.92 -3.49 -20.58
N ARG A 80 -30.95 -3.84 -19.82
CA ARG A 80 -32.01 -4.77 -20.22
C ARG A 80 -33.37 -4.12 -19.99
N VAL A 81 -34.29 -4.31 -20.92
CA VAL A 81 -35.69 -3.84 -20.81
C VAL A 81 -36.64 -4.93 -20.28
N PHE A 82 -36.21 -6.19 -20.32
CA PHE A 82 -36.95 -7.33 -19.77
C PHE A 82 -36.09 -8.10 -18.77
N GLY A 83 -36.70 -8.58 -17.69
CA GLY A 83 -36.03 -9.38 -16.66
C GLY A 83 -35.25 -8.54 -15.64
N ALA A 84 -35.97 -7.69 -14.89
CA ALA A 84 -35.41 -7.01 -13.73
C ALA A 84 -34.80 -8.04 -12.74
N LEU A 85 -33.60 -7.75 -12.26
CA LEU A 85 -32.90 -8.56 -11.25
C LEU A 85 -32.65 -7.69 -10.03
N GLY A 86 -33.03 -8.17 -8.85
CA GLY A 86 -32.86 -7.44 -7.59
C GLY A 86 -33.99 -6.47 -7.22
N ALA A 87 -35.05 -6.38 -8.03
CA ALA A 87 -36.29 -5.65 -7.73
C ALA A 87 -37.50 -6.36 -8.35
N GLN A 88 -38.72 -6.11 -7.86
CA GLN A 88 -39.92 -6.63 -8.51
C GLN A 88 -40.11 -5.99 -9.89
N PRO A 89 -40.59 -6.74 -10.90
CA PRO A 89 -40.78 -6.23 -12.26
C PRO A 89 -42.07 -5.39 -12.38
N THR A 90 -42.23 -4.38 -11.53
CA THR A 90 -43.32 -3.39 -11.58
C THR A 90 -42.78 -2.04 -12.03
N TYR A 91 -43.64 -1.17 -12.59
CA TYR A 91 -43.22 0.16 -13.02
C TYR A 91 -42.78 1.04 -11.85
N GLU A 92 -43.34 0.80 -10.67
CA GLU A 92 -43.06 1.52 -9.44
C GLU A 92 -41.76 1.04 -8.78
N GLU A 93 -41.41 -0.26 -8.86
CA GLU A 93 -40.24 -0.80 -8.16
C GLU A 93 -38.99 -0.88 -9.03
N ALA A 94 -39.10 -1.26 -10.31
CA ALA A 94 -37.97 -1.47 -11.22
C ALA A 94 -37.40 -0.14 -11.76
N ASN A 95 -36.93 0.73 -10.87
CA ASN A 95 -36.41 2.04 -11.19
C ASN A 95 -35.07 2.34 -10.48
N ILE A 96 -34.40 3.41 -10.90
CA ILE A 96 -33.05 3.78 -10.45
C ILE A 96 -32.94 4.20 -8.97
N TYR A 97 -34.06 4.45 -8.29
CA TYR A 97 -34.09 4.83 -6.88
C TYR A 97 -34.14 3.63 -5.93
N HIS A 98 -34.38 2.40 -6.44
CA HIS A 98 -34.43 1.17 -5.64
C HIS A 98 -33.20 0.27 -5.85
N VAL A 99 -32.05 0.84 -6.21
CA VAL A 99 -30.81 0.08 -6.42
C VAL A 99 -30.25 -0.40 -5.08
N ASN A 100 -30.20 -1.72 -4.89
CA ASN A 100 -29.57 -2.33 -3.70
C ASN A 100 -28.04 -2.46 -3.86
N LEU A 101 -27.32 -1.57 -3.17
CA LEU A 101 -25.87 -1.54 -3.11
C LEU A 101 -25.27 -2.34 -1.94
N GLU A 102 -26.09 -2.88 -1.04
CA GLU A 102 -25.63 -3.61 0.14
C GLU A 102 -24.87 -4.88 -0.27
N ARG A 103 -23.75 -5.14 0.40
CA ARG A 103 -22.94 -6.36 0.21
C ARG A 103 -22.52 -6.92 1.54
N GLU A 104 -22.06 -8.17 1.52
CA GLU A 104 -21.40 -8.78 2.67
C GLU A 104 -20.19 -9.58 2.19
N TYR A 105 -19.18 -9.68 3.04
CA TYR A 105 -18.02 -10.54 2.83
C TYR A 105 -17.58 -11.19 4.15
N GLY A 106 -16.64 -12.14 4.06
CA GLY A 106 -16.10 -12.86 5.21
C GLY A 106 -16.77 -14.21 5.47
N LYS A 107 -16.04 -15.09 6.15
CA LYS A 107 -16.43 -16.50 6.32
C LYS A 107 -17.09 -16.76 7.68
N PHE A 108 -16.38 -16.42 8.76
CA PHE A 108 -16.80 -16.71 10.14
C PHE A 108 -17.47 -15.50 10.80
N HIS A 109 -16.94 -14.31 10.53
CA HIS A 109 -17.45 -13.04 11.03
C HIS A 109 -17.77 -12.17 9.82
N ARG A 110 -19.03 -12.23 9.36
CA ARG A 110 -19.46 -11.49 8.16
C ARG A 110 -19.46 -9.98 8.43
N VAL A 111 -18.89 -9.23 7.51
CA VAL A 111 -18.92 -7.77 7.51
C VAL A 111 -19.93 -7.31 6.48
N LYS A 112 -20.89 -6.48 6.90
CA LYS A 112 -21.89 -5.86 6.01
C LYS A 112 -21.34 -4.55 5.47
N LEU A 113 -21.66 -4.24 4.22
CA LEU A 113 -21.34 -3.00 3.55
C LEU A 113 -22.63 -2.37 3.04
N ALA A 114 -22.76 -1.06 3.18
CA ALA A 114 -23.85 -0.31 2.55
C ALA A 114 -23.60 -0.11 1.05
N MET A 115 -22.35 -0.25 0.61
CA MET A 115 -21.91 0.00 -0.76
C MET A 115 -20.79 -0.98 -1.18
N PRO A 116 -20.66 -1.33 -2.47
CA PRO A 116 -19.73 -2.36 -2.92
C PRO A 116 -18.30 -1.82 -3.13
N PHE A 117 -17.74 -1.07 -2.18
CA PHE A 117 -16.35 -0.61 -2.25
C PHE A 117 -15.67 -0.59 -0.89
N ILE A 118 -14.35 -0.65 -0.92
CA ILE A 118 -13.44 -0.52 0.22
C ILE A 118 -12.53 0.67 -0.01
N LEU A 119 -12.25 1.42 1.05
CA LEU A 119 -11.32 2.53 1.02
C LEU A 119 -9.88 2.02 1.24
N PRO A 120 -8.95 2.26 0.30
CA PRO A 120 -7.60 1.70 0.36
C PRO A 120 -6.79 2.24 1.55
N ALA A 121 -5.70 1.53 1.82
CA ALA A 121 -4.79 1.81 2.91
C ALA A 121 -4.23 3.25 2.86
N LEU A 122 -4.44 4.01 3.94
CA LEU A 122 -4.05 5.41 4.04
C LEU A 122 -3.42 5.72 5.39
N ILE A 123 -2.37 6.57 5.40
CA ILE A 123 -1.81 7.12 6.65
C ILE A 123 -1.15 8.50 6.53
N LYS A 124 -0.98 9.01 5.31
CA LYS A 124 -0.20 10.24 5.04
C LYS A 124 -1.04 11.49 4.80
N LEU A 125 -2.36 11.34 4.66
CA LEU A 125 -3.31 12.42 4.36
C LEU A 125 -4.24 12.64 5.57
N ASN A 126 -5.36 13.33 5.35
CA ASN A 126 -6.41 13.57 6.35
C ASN A 126 -7.12 12.26 6.76
N TRP A 127 -6.41 11.39 7.48
CA TRP A 127 -6.84 10.03 7.80
C TRP A 127 -8.01 10.03 8.79
N GLN A 128 -8.11 11.03 9.67
CA GLN A 128 -9.21 11.16 10.63
C GLN A 128 -10.55 11.21 9.91
N ASP A 129 -10.71 12.19 9.01
CA ASP A 129 -11.98 12.36 8.27
C ASP A 129 -12.20 11.24 7.25
N TYR A 130 -11.11 10.67 6.71
CA TYR A 130 -11.20 9.54 5.78
C TYR A 130 -11.79 8.29 6.46
N PHE A 131 -11.32 7.94 7.66
CA PHE A 131 -11.84 6.79 8.42
C PHE A 131 -13.23 7.07 9.02
N ALA A 132 -13.48 8.30 9.50
CA ALA A 132 -14.81 8.71 9.93
C ALA A 132 -15.83 8.64 8.79
N GLY A 133 -15.46 9.14 7.60
CA GLY A 133 -16.27 9.09 6.39
C GLY A 133 -16.57 7.66 5.95
N ALA A 134 -15.60 6.74 6.07
CA ALA A 134 -15.79 5.32 5.80
C ALA A 134 -16.89 4.71 6.67
N ALA A 135 -16.82 4.94 7.98
CA ALA A 135 -17.81 4.45 8.95
C ALA A 135 -19.21 5.03 8.68
N MET A 136 -19.30 6.34 8.43
CA MET A 136 -20.56 7.00 8.10
C MET A 136 -21.18 6.44 6.81
N ALA A 137 -20.37 6.27 5.76
CA ALA A 137 -20.78 5.69 4.49
C ALA A 137 -21.14 4.20 4.62
N GLY A 138 -20.64 3.51 5.65
CA GLY A 138 -20.88 2.08 5.87
C GLY A 138 -20.02 1.21 4.97
N VAL A 139 -18.75 1.58 4.81
CA VAL A 139 -17.75 0.85 4.01
C VAL A 139 -16.48 0.59 4.81
N SER A 140 -15.73 -0.45 4.45
CA SER A 140 -14.46 -0.76 5.10
C SER A 140 -13.35 0.23 4.70
N CYS A 141 -12.38 0.41 5.58
CA CYS A 141 -11.18 1.22 5.31
C CYS A 141 -9.94 0.58 5.93
N VAL A 142 -8.76 0.92 5.40
CA VAL A 142 -7.50 0.31 5.83
C VAL A 142 -6.54 1.37 6.39
N ILE A 143 -5.97 1.12 7.56
CA ILE A 143 -4.83 1.86 8.12
C ILE A 143 -3.59 1.34 7.41
N GLY A 144 -2.83 2.24 6.76
CA GLY A 144 -1.61 1.87 6.03
C GLY A 144 -0.53 1.22 6.90
N GLU A 145 0.26 0.34 6.28
CA GLU A 145 1.46 -0.23 6.90
C GLU A 145 2.39 0.85 7.46
N GLU A 146 3.19 0.48 8.46
CA GLU A 146 4.17 1.37 9.09
C GLU A 146 3.57 2.69 9.61
N ALA A 147 2.27 2.71 9.92
CA ALA A 147 1.59 3.84 10.55
C ALA A 147 2.31 4.32 11.83
N ARG A 148 2.99 3.40 12.50
CA ARG A 148 3.88 3.65 13.65
C ARG A 148 4.90 4.76 13.39
N ASP A 149 5.39 4.91 12.15
CA ASP A 149 6.42 5.91 11.82
C ASP A 149 5.87 7.36 11.90
N LYS A 150 4.55 7.52 12.05
CA LYS A 150 3.89 8.81 12.27
C LYS A 150 3.67 9.13 13.75
N ASP A 151 3.93 8.19 14.63
CA ASP A 151 3.75 8.37 16.06
C ASP A 151 5.06 8.88 16.71
N PRO A 152 5.10 10.13 17.20
CA PRO A 152 6.27 10.65 17.91
C PRO A 152 6.51 9.96 19.25
N ASP A 153 5.49 9.30 19.81
CA ASP A 153 5.52 8.63 21.11
C ASP A 153 5.64 7.11 20.98
N LEU A 154 5.99 6.60 19.79
CA LEU A 154 6.28 5.19 19.54
C LEU A 154 7.46 4.73 20.42
N ARG A 155 7.27 3.62 21.14
CA ARG A 155 8.33 2.99 21.94
C ARG A 155 8.52 1.54 21.53
N ILE A 156 9.78 1.20 21.25
CA ILE A 156 10.21 -0.13 20.87
C ILE A 156 11.27 -0.59 21.87
N GLU A 157 11.04 -1.73 22.50
CA GLU A 157 11.97 -2.39 23.41
C GLU A 157 12.17 -3.83 22.97
N ASN A 158 13.41 -4.33 23.00
CA ASN A 158 13.73 -5.71 22.58
C ASN A 158 13.17 -6.07 21.20
N LYS A 159 13.20 -5.12 20.25
CA LYS A 159 12.65 -5.24 18.89
C LYS A 159 11.15 -5.52 18.83
N LYS A 160 10.40 -5.17 19.88
CA LYS A 160 8.95 -5.25 19.93
C LYS A 160 8.35 -3.90 20.33
N VAL A 161 7.18 -3.57 19.76
CA VAL A 161 6.43 -2.37 20.16
C VAL A 161 5.83 -2.57 21.54
N ILE A 162 6.10 -1.62 22.43
CA ILE A 162 5.50 -1.57 23.78
C ILE A 162 4.53 -0.39 23.93
N ALA A 163 4.61 0.63 23.05
CA ALA A 163 3.65 1.72 23.00
C ALA A 163 3.53 2.23 21.57
N PHE A 164 2.30 2.32 21.06
CA PHE A 164 1.94 2.97 19.81
C PHE A 164 0.62 3.76 20.01
N PRO A 165 0.66 4.87 20.78
CA PRO A 165 -0.53 5.67 21.13
C PRO A 165 -1.38 6.12 19.95
N ALA A 166 -0.77 6.51 18.82
CA ALA A 166 -1.50 7.04 17.67
C ALA A 166 -2.44 6.00 17.03
N LEU A 167 -2.19 4.69 17.22
CA LEU A 167 -3.05 3.63 16.72
C LEU A 167 -4.47 3.72 17.32
N ALA A 168 -4.59 4.07 18.60
CA ALA A 168 -5.90 4.26 19.25
C ALA A 168 -6.72 5.32 18.51
N SER A 169 -6.10 6.49 18.26
CA SER A 169 -6.77 7.58 17.56
C SER A 169 -7.17 7.22 16.13
N MET A 170 -6.37 6.40 15.43
CA MET A 170 -6.67 5.91 14.08
C MET A 170 -7.89 4.98 14.08
N LEU A 171 -7.95 4.04 15.03
CA LEU A 171 -9.08 3.13 15.18
C LEU A 171 -10.34 3.90 15.60
N ASP A 172 -10.21 4.83 16.54
CA ASP A 172 -11.32 5.59 17.10
C ASP A 172 -11.95 6.56 16.09
N ALA A 173 -11.19 7.03 15.10
CA ALA A 173 -11.72 7.83 14.00
C ALA A 173 -12.84 7.09 13.24
N PHE A 174 -12.73 5.77 13.07
CA PHE A 174 -13.80 4.93 12.52
C PHE A 174 -14.85 4.59 13.59
N ARG A 175 -14.41 4.02 14.74
CA ARG A 175 -15.30 3.48 15.78
C ARG A 175 -16.31 4.49 16.31
N LYS A 176 -15.93 5.77 16.38
CA LYS A 176 -16.82 6.85 16.82
C LYS A 176 -18.09 6.99 15.97
N TYR A 177 -18.01 6.66 14.68
CA TYR A 177 -19.12 6.78 13.72
C TYR A 177 -19.60 5.40 13.23
N ASP A 178 -19.11 4.32 13.83
CA ASP A 178 -19.49 2.97 13.47
C ASP A 178 -20.98 2.75 13.78
N ARG A 179 -21.71 2.31 12.75
CA ARG A 179 -23.14 2.02 12.79
C ARG A 179 -23.44 0.57 12.39
N GLY A 180 -22.45 -0.32 12.47
CA GLY A 180 -22.56 -1.75 12.15
C GLY A 180 -22.34 -2.10 10.68
N TYR A 181 -21.69 -1.23 9.92
CA TYR A 181 -21.34 -1.43 8.51
C TYR A 181 -19.87 -1.06 8.27
N GLY A 182 -19.21 -1.81 7.39
CA GLY A 182 -17.78 -1.69 7.15
C GLY A 182 -16.94 -2.22 8.31
N GLN A 183 -15.63 -2.10 8.16
CA GLN A 183 -14.66 -2.43 9.19
C GLN A 183 -13.38 -1.59 8.98
N ILE A 184 -12.76 -1.15 10.07
CA ILE A 184 -11.41 -0.59 10.03
C ILE A 184 -10.37 -1.71 10.17
N ILE A 185 -9.44 -1.78 9.23
CA ILE A 185 -8.49 -2.88 9.08
C ILE A 185 -7.08 -2.33 9.28
N LEU A 186 -6.27 -2.98 10.12
CA LEU A 186 -4.85 -2.63 10.24
C LEU A 186 -4.03 -3.41 9.22
N GLN A 187 -3.34 -2.73 8.32
CA GLN A 187 -2.40 -3.38 7.41
C GLN A 187 -1.04 -3.56 8.08
N ALA A 188 -0.47 -4.76 7.98
CA ALA A 188 0.85 -5.11 8.45
C ALA A 188 1.71 -5.63 7.31
N ASN A 189 2.88 -5.03 7.13
CA ASN A 189 3.96 -5.60 6.33
C ASN A 189 4.92 -6.43 7.23
N VAL A 190 6.00 -6.95 6.64
CA VAL A 190 7.00 -7.75 7.37
C VAL A 190 7.60 -7.00 8.56
N GLU A 191 7.85 -5.71 8.41
CA GLU A 191 8.42 -4.90 9.49
C GLU A 191 7.41 -4.71 10.63
N ASP A 192 6.13 -4.52 10.32
CA ASP A 192 5.06 -4.41 11.33
C ASP A 192 4.91 -5.73 12.12
N ASP A 193 4.91 -6.86 11.41
CA ASP A 193 4.77 -8.18 12.02
C ASP A 193 5.97 -8.54 12.92
N LEU A 194 7.20 -8.34 12.43
CA LEU A 194 8.42 -8.61 13.22
C LEU A 194 8.46 -7.78 14.51
N LEU A 195 7.93 -6.55 14.48
CA LEU A 195 7.80 -5.67 15.64
C LEU A 195 6.68 -6.08 16.60
N GLY A 196 5.86 -7.10 16.27
CA GLY A 196 4.76 -7.58 17.10
C GLY A 196 3.59 -6.59 17.18
N ILE A 197 3.40 -5.78 16.13
CA ILE A 197 2.31 -4.81 16.08
C ILE A 197 0.94 -5.50 16.08
N PRO A 198 0.70 -6.62 15.35
CA PRO A 198 -0.56 -7.33 15.46
C PRO A 198 -0.91 -7.71 16.91
N GLU A 199 0.04 -8.29 17.65
CA GLU A 199 -0.16 -8.68 19.05
C GLU A 199 -0.39 -7.49 19.99
N TYR A 200 0.34 -6.39 19.77
CA TYR A 200 0.12 -5.14 20.51
C TYR A 200 -1.28 -4.58 20.24
N ALA A 201 -1.68 -4.50 18.96
CA ALA A 201 -2.96 -3.94 18.55
C ALA A 201 -4.15 -4.76 19.07
N ILE A 202 -4.02 -6.08 19.11
CA ILE A 202 -5.04 -6.96 19.71
C ILE A 202 -5.17 -6.69 21.21
N ARG A 203 -4.05 -6.77 21.96
CA ARG A 203 -4.07 -6.70 23.42
C ARG A 203 -4.45 -5.33 23.96
N GLU A 204 -3.90 -4.27 23.38
CA GLU A 204 -4.04 -2.91 23.90
C GLU A 204 -5.25 -2.18 23.31
N HIS A 205 -5.63 -2.49 22.07
CA HIS A 205 -6.64 -1.71 21.33
C HIS A 205 -7.82 -2.54 20.82
N GLY A 206 -7.87 -3.84 21.12
CA GLY A 206 -8.96 -4.72 20.71
C GLY A 206 -9.11 -4.77 19.19
N LEU A 207 -8.00 -4.86 18.45
CA LEU A 207 -8.03 -4.98 16.99
C LEU A 207 -8.84 -6.23 16.58
N GLU A 208 -9.76 -6.06 15.63
CA GLU A 208 -10.60 -7.16 15.13
C GLU A 208 -10.20 -7.64 13.73
N ALA A 209 -9.47 -6.82 12.97
CA ALA A 209 -9.19 -7.04 11.56
C ALA A 209 -7.75 -6.69 11.17
N LEU A 210 -7.09 -7.63 10.50
CA LEU A 210 -5.69 -7.50 10.09
C LEU A 210 -5.49 -7.84 8.61
N GLU A 211 -4.77 -6.99 7.88
CA GLU A 211 -4.38 -7.23 6.50
C GLU A 211 -2.88 -7.52 6.38
N PHE A 212 -2.50 -8.68 5.86
CA PHE A 212 -1.11 -8.95 5.49
C PHE A 212 -0.83 -8.43 4.09
N LYS A 213 0.17 -7.56 3.97
CA LYS A 213 0.56 -6.97 2.69
C LYS A 213 1.62 -7.82 1.97
N PHE A 214 1.29 -8.26 0.76
CA PHE A 214 2.21 -8.88 -0.21
C PHE A 214 2.76 -7.85 -1.21
N GLY A 215 2.01 -6.80 -1.51
CA GLY A 215 2.43 -5.83 -2.52
C GLY A 215 1.60 -4.56 -2.58
N GLN A 216 2.01 -3.65 -3.45
CA GLN A 216 1.22 -2.47 -3.84
C GLN A 216 1.42 -2.17 -5.33
N ALA A 217 0.43 -1.52 -5.95
CA ALA A 217 0.43 -1.16 -7.36
C ALA A 217 1.67 -0.37 -7.82
N ALA A 218 2.01 0.69 -7.07
CA ALA A 218 2.99 1.68 -7.51
C ALA A 218 4.42 1.13 -7.66
N LYS A 219 4.73 -0.05 -7.08
CA LYS A 219 6.07 -0.63 -7.11
C LYS A 219 6.06 -2.13 -6.83
N GLY A 220 6.90 -2.86 -7.56
CA GLY A 220 7.22 -4.27 -7.30
C GLY A 220 8.21 -4.48 -6.14
N THR A 221 8.54 -3.42 -5.41
CA THR A 221 9.46 -3.45 -4.28
C THR A 221 8.78 -2.89 -3.03
N GLN A 222 9.45 -3.00 -1.89
CA GLN A 222 8.94 -2.47 -0.64
C GLN A 222 9.36 -1.00 -0.41
N PRO A 223 8.75 -0.28 0.56
CA PRO A 223 9.17 1.07 0.94
C PRO A 223 10.68 1.27 1.09
N VAL A 224 11.17 2.32 0.42
CA VAL A 224 12.54 2.83 0.59
C VAL A 224 12.45 4.26 1.11
N ARG A 225 13.21 4.55 2.16
CA ARG A 225 13.23 5.88 2.79
C ARG A 225 14.66 6.33 3.02
N LYS A 226 14.99 7.52 2.53
CA LYS A 226 16.26 8.18 2.83
C LYS A 226 16.30 8.59 4.30
N LEU A 227 17.42 8.34 4.96
CA LEU A 227 17.72 8.81 6.32
C LEU A 227 18.58 10.08 6.27
N LYS A 228 18.48 10.89 7.32
CA LYS A 228 19.13 12.21 7.40
C LYS A 228 20.65 12.10 7.53
N ASN A 229 21.14 11.15 8.34
CA ASN A 229 22.55 11.02 8.68
C ASN A 229 22.86 9.64 9.29
N ARG A 230 24.14 9.39 9.58
CA ARG A 230 24.62 8.13 10.18
C ARG A 230 24.06 7.87 11.58
N VAL A 231 23.80 8.91 12.37
CA VAL A 231 23.21 8.76 13.72
C VAL A 231 21.83 8.12 13.63
N GLN A 232 20.97 8.65 12.75
CA GLN A 232 19.65 8.06 12.49
C GLN A 232 19.75 6.65 11.89
N ALA A 233 20.76 6.40 11.04
CA ALA A 233 21.03 5.08 10.48
C ALA A 233 21.34 4.04 11.56
N LEU A 234 22.20 4.36 12.53
CA LEU A 234 22.53 3.49 13.66
C LEU A 234 21.32 3.24 14.57
N GLU A 235 20.50 4.27 14.81
CA GLU A 235 19.26 4.13 15.58
C GLU A 235 18.28 3.15 14.92
N LYS A 236 18.07 3.27 13.60
CA LYS A 236 17.22 2.33 12.86
C LYS A 236 17.82 0.93 12.83
N GLN A 237 19.14 0.81 12.64
CA GLN A 237 19.82 -0.48 12.67
C GLN A 237 19.68 -1.18 14.03
N SER A 238 19.78 -0.46 15.15
CA SER A 238 19.63 -1.04 16.50
C SER A 238 18.21 -1.55 16.76
N GLN A 239 17.20 -0.96 16.11
CA GLN A 239 15.81 -1.43 16.10
C GLN A 239 15.59 -2.70 15.24
N GLY A 240 16.63 -3.20 14.56
CA GLY A 240 16.55 -4.39 13.69
C GLY A 240 16.08 -4.10 12.26
N ILE A 241 15.97 -2.81 11.89
CA ILE A 241 15.61 -2.38 10.55
C ILE A 241 16.84 -2.46 9.64
N LEU A 242 16.65 -2.89 8.40
CA LEU A 242 17.75 -2.94 7.42
C LEU A 242 18.09 -1.54 6.94
N VAL A 243 19.37 -1.17 7.07
CA VAL A 243 19.91 0.12 6.65
C VAL A 243 21.06 -0.08 5.68
N PHE A 244 21.03 0.65 4.57
CA PHE A 244 22.04 0.58 3.52
C PHE A 244 22.55 1.98 3.14
N PRO A 245 23.87 2.15 2.95
CA PRO A 245 24.92 1.18 3.29
C PRO A 245 24.97 0.92 4.80
N ASP A 246 25.69 -0.12 5.23
CA ASP A 246 25.79 -0.46 6.65
C ASP A 246 26.46 0.70 7.43
N PRO A 247 25.76 1.38 8.35
CA PRO A 247 26.34 2.48 9.10
C PRO A 247 27.46 2.05 10.05
N SER A 248 27.61 0.75 10.33
CA SER A 248 28.66 0.22 11.20
C SER A 248 29.92 -0.22 10.45
N ASP A 249 29.91 -0.18 9.12
CA ASP A 249 31.06 -0.53 8.29
C ASP A 249 32.24 0.45 8.52
N PRO A 250 33.47 -0.04 8.79
CA PRO A 250 34.65 0.81 8.94
C PRO A 250 34.87 1.80 7.79
N GLU A 251 34.60 1.40 6.54
CA GLU A 251 34.76 2.29 5.38
C GLU A 251 33.75 3.44 5.43
N ILE A 252 32.51 3.15 5.84
CA ILE A 252 31.44 4.14 5.99
C ILE A 252 31.74 5.09 7.14
N ILE A 253 32.31 4.58 8.24
CA ILE A 253 32.74 5.40 9.38
C ILE A 253 33.79 6.42 8.95
N GLU A 254 34.81 6.00 8.20
CA GLU A 254 35.86 6.91 7.74
C GLU A 254 35.32 7.94 6.74
N LYS A 255 34.41 7.53 5.84
CA LYS A 255 33.74 8.46 4.91
C LYS A 255 32.86 9.49 5.63
N ASP A 256 32.17 9.10 6.71
CA ASP A 256 31.37 9.99 7.55
C ASP A 256 32.24 11.03 8.27
N LYS A 257 33.37 10.59 8.86
CA LYS A 257 34.36 11.50 9.46
C LYS A 257 34.96 12.47 8.44
N ALA A 258 35.18 12.01 7.21
CA ALA A 258 35.71 12.82 6.12
C ALA A 258 34.65 13.71 5.42
N GLY A 259 33.37 13.65 5.82
CA GLY A 259 32.29 14.46 5.22
C GLY A 259 31.90 14.05 3.80
N ILE A 260 32.28 12.85 3.35
CA ILE A 260 32.04 12.31 2.01
C ILE A 260 31.18 11.04 2.03
N CYS A 261 30.43 10.82 3.12
CA CYS A 261 29.59 9.65 3.30
C CYS A 261 28.43 9.63 2.30
N PRO A 262 28.11 8.45 1.71
CA PRO A 262 26.88 8.29 0.95
C PRO A 262 25.63 8.50 1.81
N ASN A 263 24.50 8.74 1.14
CA ASN A 263 23.19 8.75 1.79
C ASN A 263 22.84 7.36 2.35
N PHE A 264 22.17 7.34 3.50
CA PHE A 264 21.61 6.12 4.11
C PHE A 264 20.15 5.94 3.75
N TYR A 265 19.69 4.70 3.70
CA TYR A 265 18.35 4.33 3.33
C TYR A 265 17.86 3.15 4.16
N VAL A 266 16.59 3.21 4.57
CA VAL A 266 15.85 2.03 5.04
C VAL A 266 15.25 1.34 3.83
N TYR A 267 15.49 0.03 3.74
CA TYR A 267 14.86 -0.86 2.76
C TYR A 267 14.07 -1.91 3.52
N THR A 268 12.75 -1.86 3.43
CA THR A 268 11.90 -2.83 4.14
C THR A 268 11.95 -4.20 3.45
N ARG A 269 11.85 -5.27 4.24
CA ARG A 269 12.01 -6.64 3.75
C ARG A 269 10.90 -7.05 2.79
N LEU A 270 11.26 -7.81 1.76
CA LEU A 270 10.28 -8.42 0.87
C LEU A 270 9.34 -9.34 1.66
N PRO A 271 8.05 -9.36 1.31
CA PRO A 271 7.05 -10.21 1.93
C PRO A 271 7.24 -11.65 1.47
N LEU A 272 8.09 -12.37 2.20
CA LEU A 272 8.33 -13.81 2.03
C LEU A 272 7.32 -14.60 2.88
N TRP A 273 6.04 -14.24 2.79
CA TRP A 273 4.96 -14.94 3.49
C TRP A 273 4.74 -16.30 2.82
N ASP A 274 5.53 -17.30 3.21
CA ASP A 274 5.32 -18.67 2.76
C ASP A 274 4.13 -19.32 3.47
N GLU A 275 3.78 -20.53 3.02
CA GLU A 275 2.59 -21.24 3.46
C GLU A 275 2.65 -21.64 4.93
N GLU A 276 3.79 -22.20 5.36
CA GLU A 276 4.00 -22.66 6.74
C GLU A 276 3.90 -21.48 7.71
N TYR A 277 4.59 -20.38 7.38
CA TYR A 277 4.56 -19.19 8.20
C TYR A 277 3.17 -18.57 8.24
N ILE A 278 2.55 -18.26 7.08
CA ILE A 278 1.34 -17.43 7.07
C ILE A 278 0.13 -18.14 7.66
N ILE A 279 0.00 -19.46 7.44
CA ILE A 279 -1.11 -20.25 7.99
C ILE A 279 -0.98 -20.31 9.51
N GLY A 280 0.17 -20.74 10.02
CA GLY A 280 0.40 -20.79 11.47
C GLY A 280 0.31 -19.41 12.11
N ARG A 281 0.76 -18.35 11.43
CA ARG A 281 0.65 -16.97 11.92
C ARG A 281 -0.79 -16.52 12.08
N ILE A 282 -1.64 -16.79 11.09
CA ILE A 282 -3.08 -16.49 11.16
C ILE A 282 -3.76 -17.29 12.26
N GLU A 283 -3.44 -18.57 12.42
CA GLU A 283 -3.98 -19.40 13.51
C GLU A 283 -3.65 -18.82 14.89
N ASN A 284 -2.38 -18.49 15.14
CA ASN A 284 -1.95 -17.86 16.39
C ASN A 284 -2.69 -16.54 16.67
N LEU A 285 -2.85 -15.68 15.66
CA LEU A 285 -3.53 -14.39 15.84
C LEU A 285 -5.05 -14.54 15.99
N ARG A 286 -5.67 -15.59 15.43
CA ARG A 286 -7.07 -15.96 15.71
C ARG A 286 -7.24 -16.37 17.16
N GLU A 287 -6.34 -17.20 17.70
CA GLU A 287 -6.37 -17.60 19.11
C GLU A 287 -6.26 -16.41 20.06
N MET A 288 -5.55 -15.35 19.63
CA MET A 288 -5.47 -14.10 20.36
C MET A 288 -6.71 -13.21 20.26
N GLY A 289 -7.63 -13.49 19.33
CA GLY A 289 -8.92 -12.81 19.22
C GLY A 289 -9.18 -12.01 17.95
N ILE A 290 -8.29 -12.04 16.95
CA ILE A 290 -8.59 -11.44 15.63
C ILE A 290 -9.77 -12.17 15.00
N ARG A 291 -10.74 -11.40 14.49
CA ARG A 291 -11.95 -11.93 13.84
C ARG A 291 -11.79 -12.08 12.34
N ASN A 292 -11.16 -11.11 11.69
CA ASN A 292 -11.06 -11.07 10.24
C ASN A 292 -9.63 -10.90 9.72
N PHE A 293 -9.30 -11.62 8.65
CA PHE A 293 -8.02 -11.53 7.97
C PHE A 293 -8.18 -11.14 6.52
N TYR A 294 -7.21 -10.38 6.03
CA TYR A 294 -7.19 -9.84 4.68
C TYR A 294 -5.80 -10.04 4.08
N PHE A 295 -5.74 -10.23 2.77
CA PHE A 295 -4.48 -10.14 2.03
C PHE A 295 -4.54 -8.99 1.04
N LYS A 296 -3.48 -8.19 0.98
CA LYS A 296 -3.27 -7.21 -0.09
C LYS A 296 -2.21 -7.71 -1.06
N MET A 297 -2.65 -8.03 -2.28
CA MET A 297 -1.79 -8.42 -3.39
C MET A 297 -1.68 -7.29 -4.42
N ALA A 298 -0.63 -7.30 -5.23
CA ALA A 298 -0.49 -6.40 -6.38
C ALA A 298 -0.41 -7.18 -7.69
N GLY A 299 -0.36 -6.49 -8.83
CA GLY A 299 -0.19 -7.09 -10.16
C GLY A 299 1.17 -7.76 -10.40
N TYR A 300 1.49 -8.82 -9.65
CA TYR A 300 2.68 -9.66 -9.79
C TYR A 300 2.46 -10.82 -10.78
N ASP A 301 3.44 -11.73 -10.87
CA ASP A 301 3.38 -12.87 -11.77
C ASP A 301 2.15 -13.75 -11.50
N ARG A 302 1.62 -14.38 -12.56
CA ARG A 302 0.43 -15.23 -12.47
C ARG A 302 0.61 -16.36 -11.45
N ALA A 303 1.81 -16.92 -11.33
CA ALA A 303 2.09 -17.97 -10.35
C ALA A 303 1.95 -17.46 -8.91
N ASP A 304 2.37 -16.22 -8.63
CA ASP A 304 2.24 -15.61 -7.31
C ASP A 304 0.78 -15.25 -7.00
N LEU A 305 0.02 -14.77 -8.00
CA LEU A 305 -1.41 -14.52 -7.87
C LEU A 305 -2.19 -15.80 -7.56
N GLU A 306 -1.89 -16.90 -8.27
CA GLU A 306 -2.48 -18.20 -7.98
C GLU A 306 -2.13 -18.66 -6.57
N ARG A 307 -0.84 -18.54 -6.19
CA ARG A 307 -0.36 -18.94 -4.87
C ARG A 307 -1.07 -18.18 -3.74
N VAL A 308 -1.20 -16.85 -3.83
CA VAL A 308 -1.88 -16.07 -2.78
C VAL A 308 -3.36 -16.41 -2.67
N ILE A 309 -4.03 -16.75 -3.79
CA ILE A 309 -5.44 -17.20 -3.76
C ILE A 309 -5.55 -18.55 -3.03
N ARG A 310 -4.66 -19.50 -3.34
CA ARG A 310 -4.61 -20.80 -2.64
C ARG A 310 -4.32 -20.63 -1.15
N LEU A 311 -3.34 -19.80 -0.80
CA LEU A 311 -3.01 -19.46 0.58
C LEU A 311 -4.20 -18.82 1.32
N GLY A 312 -4.87 -17.84 0.70
CA GLY A 312 -6.02 -17.20 1.30
C GLY A 312 -7.17 -18.18 1.54
N SER A 313 -7.37 -19.14 0.62
CA SER A 313 -8.34 -20.22 0.81
C SER A 313 -7.94 -21.16 1.96
N ALA A 314 -6.68 -21.59 2.01
CA ALA A 314 -6.16 -22.51 3.04
C ALA A 314 -6.20 -21.88 4.44
N ALA A 315 -5.73 -20.63 4.55
CA ALA A 315 -5.76 -19.86 5.79
C ALA A 315 -7.15 -19.29 6.14
N GLN A 316 -8.13 -19.45 5.24
CA GLN A 316 -9.52 -18.97 5.42
C GLN A 316 -9.62 -17.45 5.62
N VAL A 317 -8.89 -16.70 4.81
CA VAL A 317 -8.88 -15.23 4.76
C VAL A 317 -10.24 -14.73 4.23
N ASP A 318 -10.74 -13.62 4.79
CA ASP A 318 -12.07 -13.09 4.51
C ASP A 318 -12.16 -12.32 3.19
N MET A 319 -11.06 -11.68 2.77
CA MET A 319 -10.97 -10.98 1.49
C MET A 319 -9.52 -10.86 1.02
N ILE A 320 -9.31 -11.00 -0.30
CA ILE A 320 -8.05 -10.69 -0.96
C ILE A 320 -8.28 -9.49 -1.88
N THR A 321 -7.53 -8.41 -1.67
CA THR A 321 -7.55 -7.24 -2.55
C THR A 321 -6.42 -7.36 -3.58
N PHE A 322 -6.74 -7.08 -4.84
CA PHE A 322 -5.77 -7.04 -5.94
C PHE A 322 -5.57 -5.59 -6.39
N ASP A 323 -4.46 -5.02 -5.95
CA ASP A 323 -4.00 -3.67 -6.30
C ASP A 323 -3.38 -3.73 -7.71
N GLY A 324 -4.18 -3.40 -8.73
CA GLY A 324 -3.74 -3.41 -10.14
C GLY A 324 -2.56 -2.47 -10.36
N ALA A 325 -1.71 -2.71 -11.36
CA ALA A 325 -0.46 -1.95 -11.53
C ALA A 325 -0.64 -0.47 -11.97
N GLY A 326 -1.84 0.12 -11.85
CA GLY A 326 -2.25 1.43 -12.33
C GLY A 326 -2.53 2.40 -11.19
#